data_AF-A0A430HIT3-F1
#
_entry.id   AF-A0A430HIT3-F1
#
_cell.length_a   1.000
_cell.length_b   1.000
_cell.length_c   1.000
_cell.angle_alpha   90.00
_cell.angle_beta   90.00
_cell.angle_gamma   90.00
#
_symmetry.space_group_name_H-M   'P 1'
#
loop_
_entity.id
_entity.type
_entity.pdbx_description
1 polymer ?
#
loop_
_entity_poly.entity_id
_entity_poly.type
_entity_poly.pdbx_seq_one_letter_code
_entity_poly.pdbx_strand_id
1 'polypeptide(L)'
;MSTVSALLLAGAAHAAAGIADPVQTRAPSEAEVKAFHAYYQKRFPDNHSAQPAFAVTRADAGAPWQVAATVSLAPRRGHKLLCRMQRIDFHYTPAGAQWHAAEAPRQFAWLDRASGCAPPARPVQLLQRMPDTELAAVLAQQARLLDKARLLLAGNTACARHRSLPFELHAIDVGASGSSSEEMVALVYRSGRETEATVWARRSGADYDAWNASCR
;
A
#
# COMPACT_ATOMS: atom_id res chain seq x y z
N MET A 1 60.60 29.68 -27.98
CA MET A 1 59.28 29.11 -28.37
C MET A 1 59.35 27.62 -28.14
N SER A 2 58.53 27.10 -27.20
CA SER A 2 57.98 25.74 -27.16
C SER A 2 57.34 25.53 -25.80
N THR A 3 56.07 25.89 -25.70
CA THR A 3 55.14 25.55 -24.63
C THR A 3 54.56 24.17 -24.91
N VAL A 4 54.57 23.28 -23.92
CA VAL A 4 53.88 21.97 -23.96
C VAL A 4 52.65 22.04 -23.06
N SER A 5 51.50 21.68 -23.60
CA SER A 5 50.19 21.66 -22.94
C SER A 5 49.61 20.24 -22.86
N ALA A 6 48.84 20.02 -21.78
CA ALA A 6 47.74 19.04 -21.61
C ALA A 6 48.15 17.55 -21.51
N LEU A 7 47.48 16.65 -20.78
CA LEU A 7 46.08 16.55 -20.33
C LEU A 7 46.00 15.91 -18.93
N LEU A 8 45.07 16.40 -18.10
CA LEU A 8 44.58 15.69 -16.90
C LEU A 8 43.51 14.67 -17.32
N LEU A 9 43.78 13.38 -17.15
CA LEU A 9 42.78 12.32 -17.35
C LEU A 9 41.83 12.23 -16.16
N ALA A 10 40.54 12.40 -16.45
CA ALA A 10 39.43 12.12 -15.57
C ALA A 10 39.17 10.61 -15.46
N GLY A 11 39.22 10.06 -14.25
CA GLY A 11 38.78 8.70 -13.94
C GLY A 11 37.33 8.71 -13.43
N ALA A 12 36.37 8.42 -14.31
CA ALA A 12 34.98 8.23 -13.95
C ALA A 12 34.79 6.87 -13.27
N ALA A 13 34.56 6.87 -11.95
CA ALA A 13 34.09 5.71 -11.22
C ALA A 13 32.64 5.40 -11.65
N HIS A 14 32.46 4.36 -12.46
CA HIS A 14 31.15 3.79 -12.76
C HIS A 14 30.64 3.10 -11.50
N ALA A 15 29.70 3.73 -10.80
CA ALA A 15 28.86 3.06 -9.82
C ALA A 15 28.04 1.99 -10.57
N ALA A 16 28.42 0.73 -10.43
CA ALA A 16 27.60 -0.40 -10.86
C ALA A 16 26.31 -0.37 -10.03
N ALA A 17 25.23 0.12 -10.65
CA ALA A 17 23.89 -0.09 -10.14
C ALA A 17 23.62 -1.60 -10.16
N GLY A 18 23.62 -2.23 -9.00
CA GLY A 18 23.23 -3.63 -8.85
C GLY A 18 21.81 -3.78 -9.37
N ILE A 19 21.65 -4.48 -10.49
CA ILE A 19 20.34 -4.91 -10.98
C ILE A 19 19.87 -5.95 -9.97
N ALA A 20 18.91 -5.59 -9.12
CA ALA A 20 18.25 -6.55 -8.25
C ALA A 20 17.62 -7.63 -9.14
N ASP A 21 17.92 -8.90 -8.85
CA ASP A 21 17.31 -10.02 -9.58
C ASP A 21 15.78 -9.91 -9.51
N PRO A 22 15.07 -10.15 -10.61
CA PRO A 22 13.63 -10.05 -10.62
C PRO A 22 13.04 -11.12 -9.69
N VAL A 23 12.13 -10.70 -8.81
CA VAL A 23 11.34 -11.62 -7.96
C VAL A 23 10.71 -12.69 -8.84
N GLN A 24 11.03 -13.94 -8.58
CA GLN A 24 10.54 -15.06 -9.37
C GLN A 24 9.19 -15.51 -8.84
N THR A 25 8.29 -15.89 -9.74
CA THR A 25 6.92 -16.32 -9.41
C THR A 25 6.64 -17.69 -10.01
N ARG A 26 5.76 -18.46 -9.35
CA ARG A 26 5.20 -19.70 -9.92
C ARG A 26 3.73 -19.87 -9.53
N ALA A 27 3.05 -20.77 -10.23
CA ALA A 27 1.74 -21.24 -9.79
C ALA A 27 1.86 -22.03 -8.46
N PRO A 28 0.84 -21.96 -7.58
CA PRO A 28 0.77 -22.85 -6.43
C PRO A 28 0.60 -24.30 -6.90
N SER A 29 1.21 -25.23 -6.18
CA SER A 29 1.01 -26.67 -6.39
C SER A 29 -0.33 -27.12 -5.82
N GLU A 30 -0.86 -28.25 -6.31
CA GLU A 30 -2.09 -28.84 -5.78
C GLU A 30 -2.00 -29.17 -4.28
N ALA A 31 -0.81 -29.61 -3.82
CA ALA A 31 -0.56 -29.92 -2.42
C ALA A 31 -0.66 -28.65 -1.54
N GLU A 32 -0.08 -27.53 -1.98
CA GLU A 32 -0.17 -26.24 -1.28
C GLU A 32 -1.61 -25.74 -1.19
N VAL A 33 -2.35 -25.82 -2.30
CA VAL A 33 -3.77 -25.44 -2.36
C VAL A 33 -4.62 -26.31 -1.42
N LYS A 34 -4.45 -27.64 -1.48
CA LYS A 34 -5.18 -28.59 -0.62
C LYS A 34 -4.86 -28.38 0.86
N ALA A 35 -3.59 -28.18 1.20
CA ALA A 35 -3.16 -27.90 2.57
C ALA A 35 -3.78 -26.60 3.10
N PHE A 36 -3.83 -25.55 2.27
CA PHE A 36 -4.48 -24.30 2.64
C PHE A 36 -5.97 -24.48 2.90
N HIS A 37 -6.70 -25.16 1.99
CA HIS A 37 -8.13 -25.38 2.17
C HIS A 37 -8.45 -26.17 3.45
N ALA A 38 -7.68 -27.23 3.74
CA ALA A 38 -7.84 -28.01 4.97
C ALA A 38 -7.61 -27.15 6.23
N TYR A 39 -6.56 -26.32 6.23
CA TYR A 39 -6.31 -25.36 7.30
C TYR A 39 -7.46 -24.34 7.43
N TYR A 40 -7.87 -23.74 6.32
CA TYR A 40 -8.85 -22.66 6.30
C TYR A 40 -10.22 -23.13 6.80
N GLN A 41 -10.70 -24.28 6.32
CA GLN A 41 -11.97 -24.87 6.74
C GLN A 41 -11.99 -25.20 8.24
N LYS A 42 -10.87 -25.69 8.78
CA LYS A 42 -10.73 -25.95 10.23
C LYS A 42 -10.76 -24.66 11.05
N ARG A 43 -10.13 -23.59 10.55
CA ARG A 43 -9.98 -22.32 11.30
C ARG A 43 -11.20 -21.40 11.18
N PHE A 44 -11.93 -21.47 10.06
CA PHE A 44 -13.08 -20.65 9.72
C PHE A 44 -14.24 -21.54 9.25
N PRO A 45 -14.86 -22.32 10.16
CA PRO A 45 -15.91 -23.26 9.80
C PRO A 45 -17.11 -22.57 9.16
N ASP A 46 -17.41 -21.31 9.47
CA ASP A 46 -18.58 -20.62 8.92
C ASP A 46 -18.36 -19.99 7.53
N ASN A 47 -17.14 -20.05 6.98
CA ASN A 47 -16.78 -19.33 5.74
C ASN A 47 -16.29 -20.25 4.62
N HIS A 48 -17.10 -21.23 4.23
CA HIS A 48 -16.70 -22.23 3.23
C HIS A 48 -16.61 -21.70 1.78
N SER A 49 -17.23 -20.56 1.47
CA SER A 49 -17.28 -20.00 0.11
C SER A 49 -16.09 -19.08 -0.21
N ALA A 50 -15.13 -18.93 0.70
CA ALA A 50 -13.94 -18.15 0.49
C ALA A 50 -13.13 -18.66 -0.72
N GLN A 51 -12.81 -17.76 -1.65
CA GLN A 51 -11.90 -18.03 -2.76
C GLN A 51 -10.54 -17.39 -2.46
N PRO A 52 -9.53 -18.18 -2.05
CA PRO A 52 -8.19 -17.65 -1.81
C PRO A 52 -7.48 -17.30 -3.11
N ALA A 53 -6.79 -16.17 -3.12
CA ALA A 53 -5.78 -15.84 -4.12
C ALA A 53 -4.40 -16.25 -3.59
N PHE A 54 -3.69 -17.08 -4.33
CA PHE A 54 -2.34 -17.54 -3.94
C PHE A 54 -1.26 -16.70 -4.60
N ALA A 55 -0.16 -16.47 -3.87
CA ALA A 55 1.06 -15.89 -4.39
C ALA A 55 2.24 -16.76 -3.96
N VAL A 56 3.03 -17.23 -4.94
CA VAL A 56 4.25 -17.99 -4.67
C VAL A 56 5.44 -17.29 -5.28
N THR A 57 6.34 -16.83 -4.43
CA THR A 57 7.45 -15.94 -4.80
C THR A 57 8.77 -16.40 -4.20
N ARG A 58 9.89 -16.12 -4.86
CA ARG A 58 11.22 -16.17 -4.24
C ARG A 58 12.01 -14.94 -4.65
N ALA A 59 12.84 -14.44 -3.74
CA ALA A 59 13.63 -13.22 -3.97
C ALA A 59 14.63 -13.42 -5.12
N ASP A 60 15.35 -14.54 -5.10
CA ASP A 60 16.33 -14.95 -6.10
C ASP A 60 16.31 -16.47 -6.28
N ALA A 61 17.19 -17.02 -7.12
CA ALA A 61 17.21 -18.44 -7.44
C ALA A 61 17.63 -19.35 -6.25
N GLY A 62 18.39 -18.82 -5.29
CA GLY A 62 18.89 -19.53 -4.11
C GLY A 62 17.97 -19.40 -2.89
N ALA A 63 17.08 -18.41 -2.88
CA ALA A 63 16.12 -18.20 -1.80
C ALA A 63 15.01 -19.28 -1.80
N PRO A 64 14.50 -19.66 -0.61
CA PRO A 64 13.36 -20.56 -0.51
C PRO A 64 12.10 -19.91 -1.08
N TRP A 65 11.23 -20.73 -1.66
CA TRP A 65 9.90 -20.27 -2.08
C TRP A 65 9.06 -19.86 -0.86
N GLN A 66 8.51 -18.67 -0.95
CA GLN A 66 7.51 -18.14 -0.04
C GLN A 66 6.13 -18.38 -0.66
N VAL A 67 5.24 -19.01 0.11
CA VAL A 67 3.86 -19.30 -0.31
C VAL A 67 2.94 -18.50 0.60
N ALA A 68 2.11 -17.67 -0.01
CA ALA A 68 1.10 -16.88 0.66
C ALA A 68 -0.27 -17.13 0.03
N ALA A 69 -1.30 -16.92 0.84
CA ALA A 69 -2.69 -16.92 0.38
C ALA A 69 -3.39 -15.70 0.96
N THR A 70 -4.32 -15.15 0.20
CA THR A 70 -5.11 -13.99 0.59
C THR A 70 -6.58 -14.31 0.41
N VAL A 71 -7.38 -14.14 1.46
CA VAL A 71 -8.83 -14.28 1.40
C VAL A 71 -9.47 -12.92 1.61
N SER A 72 -10.23 -12.48 0.60
CA SER A 72 -11.08 -11.30 0.70
C SER A 72 -12.48 -11.71 1.15
N LEU A 73 -12.97 -11.08 2.22
CA LEU A 73 -14.37 -11.22 2.63
C LEU A 73 -15.28 -10.46 1.65
N ALA A 74 -16.56 -10.84 1.61
CA ALA A 74 -17.54 -10.15 0.78
C ALA A 74 -17.56 -8.64 1.12
N PRO A 75 -17.44 -7.75 0.11
CA PRO A 75 -17.60 -6.31 0.31
C PRO A 75 -18.97 -5.98 0.89
N ARG A 76 -19.00 -4.97 1.76
CA ARG A 76 -20.22 -4.48 2.40
C ARG A 76 -20.40 -2.99 2.17
N ARG A 77 -21.65 -2.59 1.94
CA ARG A 77 -22.06 -1.19 1.89
C ARG A 77 -22.03 -0.61 3.30
N GLY A 78 -21.32 0.51 3.46
CA GLY A 78 -21.32 1.34 4.67
C GLY A 78 -22.19 2.58 4.48
N HIS A 79 -21.79 3.71 5.07
CA HIS A 79 -22.50 4.97 4.93
C HIS A 79 -22.51 5.51 3.49
N LYS A 80 -23.70 5.76 2.94
CA LYS A 80 -23.91 6.33 1.59
C LYS A 80 -23.18 5.51 0.51
N LEU A 81 -22.18 6.10 -0.14
CA LEU A 81 -21.41 5.50 -1.23
C LEU A 81 -20.22 4.66 -0.74
N LEU A 82 -19.95 4.65 0.57
CA LEU A 82 -18.82 3.95 1.14
C LEU A 82 -19.01 2.44 1.02
N CYS A 83 -18.00 1.76 0.49
CA CYS A 83 -17.84 0.32 0.56
C CYS A 83 -16.67 -0.04 1.46
N ARG A 84 -16.78 -1.16 2.15
CA ARG A 84 -15.72 -1.72 2.99
C ARG A 84 -15.50 -3.18 2.67
N MET A 85 -14.26 -3.63 2.76
CA MET A 85 -13.88 -5.02 2.62
C MET A 85 -12.78 -5.34 3.64
N GLN A 86 -12.75 -6.57 4.12
CA GLN A 86 -11.63 -7.09 4.89
C GLN A 86 -10.88 -8.13 4.07
N ARG A 87 -9.58 -8.20 4.31
CA ARG A 87 -8.69 -9.17 3.68
C ARG A 87 -7.84 -9.80 4.76
N ILE A 88 -7.81 -11.13 4.76
CA ILE A 88 -6.96 -11.91 5.66
C ILE A 88 -5.82 -12.43 4.82
N ASP A 89 -4.60 -12.13 5.24
CA ASP A 89 -3.40 -12.66 4.61
C ASP A 89 -2.91 -13.87 5.41
N PHE A 90 -2.40 -14.86 4.70
CA PHE A 90 -1.91 -16.11 5.24
C PHE A 90 -0.52 -16.39 4.69
N HIS A 91 0.34 -16.92 5.54
CA HIS A 91 1.69 -17.32 5.18
C HIS A 91 1.90 -18.79 5.53
N TYR A 92 2.64 -19.48 4.67
CA TYR A 92 3.06 -20.86 4.89
C TYR A 92 4.47 -20.89 5.49
N THR A 93 4.67 -21.64 6.57
CA THR A 93 5.97 -21.88 7.18
C THR A 93 6.47 -23.28 6.80
N PRO A 94 7.52 -23.41 5.97
CA PRO A 94 8.01 -24.72 5.53
C PRO A 94 8.54 -25.58 6.69
N ALA A 95 9.21 -24.98 7.67
CA ALA A 95 9.83 -25.69 8.80
C ALA A 95 8.81 -26.42 9.70
N GLY A 96 7.56 -25.96 9.73
CA GLY A 96 6.46 -26.61 10.44
C GLY A 96 5.39 -27.19 9.52
N ALA A 97 5.57 -27.08 8.20
CA ALA A 97 4.57 -27.38 7.18
C ALA A 97 3.17 -26.80 7.50
N GLN A 98 3.13 -25.57 8.03
CA GLN A 98 1.93 -25.01 8.65
C GLN A 98 1.53 -23.67 8.04
N TRP A 99 0.22 -23.46 7.95
CA TRP A 99 -0.37 -22.18 7.59
C TRP A 99 -0.67 -21.34 8.83
N HIS A 100 -0.44 -20.04 8.70
CA HIS A 100 -0.72 -19.06 9.73
C HIS A 100 -1.45 -17.88 9.12
N ALA A 101 -2.48 -17.39 9.82
CA ALA A 101 -3.13 -16.13 9.50
C ALA A 101 -2.27 -14.98 10.05
N ALA A 102 -2.27 -13.85 9.35
CA ALA A 102 -1.81 -12.58 9.93
C ALA A 102 -2.66 -12.25 11.17
N GLU A 103 -2.07 -11.54 12.13
CA GLU A 103 -2.71 -11.23 13.42
C GLU A 103 -4.02 -10.45 13.27
N ALA A 104 -4.06 -9.52 12.31
CA ALA A 104 -5.22 -8.68 12.05
C ALA A 104 -5.59 -8.67 10.55
N PRO A 105 -6.89 -8.80 10.21
CA PRO A 105 -7.35 -8.57 8.85
C PRO A 105 -7.09 -7.13 8.43
N ARG A 106 -6.55 -6.93 7.23
CA ARG A 106 -6.45 -5.61 6.62
C ARG A 106 -7.82 -5.11 6.20
N GLN A 107 -8.06 -3.82 6.42
CA GLN A 107 -9.31 -3.18 6.05
C GLN A 107 -9.10 -2.35 4.79
N PHE A 108 -10.11 -2.36 3.93
CA PHE A 108 -10.11 -1.63 2.68
C PHE A 108 -11.41 -0.87 2.51
N ALA A 109 -11.35 0.28 1.86
CA ALA A 109 -12.50 1.11 1.55
C ALA A 109 -12.37 1.81 0.20
N TRP A 110 -13.52 2.15 -0.37
CA TRP A 110 -13.63 2.94 -1.59
C TRP A 110 -15.04 3.55 -1.65
N LEU A 111 -15.22 4.53 -2.55
CA LEU A 111 -16.54 5.05 -2.88
C LEU A 111 -17.02 4.38 -4.15
N ASP A 112 -18.21 3.79 -4.10
CA ASP A 112 -18.87 3.17 -5.24
C ASP A 112 -20.26 3.79 -5.43
N ARG A 113 -20.50 4.33 -6.63
CA ARG A 113 -21.80 4.88 -7.02
C ARG A 113 -22.79 3.80 -7.45
N ALA A 114 -22.31 2.62 -7.82
CA ALA A 114 -23.16 1.46 -8.06
C ALA A 114 -23.61 0.84 -6.72
N SER A 115 -24.59 -0.06 -6.78
CA SER A 115 -25.11 -0.75 -5.59
C SER A 115 -24.21 -1.90 -5.12
N GLY A 116 -23.44 -2.52 -6.05
CA GLY A 116 -22.81 -3.82 -5.83
C GLY A 116 -21.57 -3.87 -4.92
N CYS A 117 -20.93 -2.73 -4.59
CA CYS A 117 -19.63 -2.73 -3.90
C CYS A 117 -18.61 -3.64 -4.61
N ALA A 118 -18.53 -3.56 -5.94
CA ALA A 118 -17.48 -4.27 -6.65
C ALA A 118 -16.12 -3.66 -6.24
N PRO A 119 -15.15 -4.46 -5.76
CA PRO A 119 -13.84 -3.93 -5.37
C PRO A 119 -13.12 -3.35 -6.60
N PRO A 120 -12.60 -2.11 -6.53
CA PRO A 120 -11.75 -1.56 -7.58
C PRO A 120 -10.42 -2.32 -7.61
N ALA A 121 -9.65 -2.14 -8.70
CA ALA A 121 -8.32 -2.76 -8.83
C ALA A 121 -7.37 -2.39 -7.68
N ARG A 122 -7.49 -1.15 -7.16
CA ARG A 122 -6.70 -0.62 -6.05
C ARG A 122 -7.64 0.02 -5.01
N PRO A 123 -8.21 -0.78 -4.10
CA PRO A 123 -8.99 -0.22 -3.00
C PRO A 123 -8.04 0.43 -1.97
N VAL A 124 -8.52 1.47 -1.28
CA VAL A 124 -7.72 2.21 -0.30
C VAL A 124 -7.63 1.40 0.99
N GLN A 125 -6.41 1.12 1.46
CA GLN A 125 -6.20 0.43 2.73
C GLN A 125 -6.46 1.38 3.91
N LEU A 126 -7.07 0.89 4.98
CA LEU A 126 -7.17 1.62 6.24
C LEU A 126 -6.14 1.03 7.21
N LEU A 127 -5.20 1.86 7.65
CA LEU A 127 -4.19 1.47 8.64
C LEU A 127 -4.76 1.50 10.06
N GLN A 128 -5.75 2.37 10.28
CA GLN A 128 -6.50 2.48 11.53
C GLN A 128 -8.01 2.51 11.28
N ARG A 129 -8.79 2.24 12.33
CA ARG A 129 -10.24 2.29 12.25
C ARG A 129 -10.69 3.75 12.17
N MET A 130 -11.47 4.07 11.15
CA MET A 130 -12.07 5.38 10.94
C MET A 130 -13.60 5.28 10.85
N PRO A 131 -14.36 6.22 11.46
CA PRO A 131 -15.82 6.28 11.32
C PRO A 131 -16.24 6.46 9.85
N ASP A 132 -17.33 5.80 9.46
CA ASP A 132 -17.79 5.77 8.07
C ASP A 132 -18.08 7.17 7.49
N THR A 133 -18.65 8.07 8.29
CA THR A 133 -18.97 9.44 7.85
C THR A 133 -17.72 10.25 7.51
N GLU A 134 -16.69 10.12 8.34
CA GLU A 134 -15.39 10.78 8.15
C GLU A 134 -14.64 10.15 6.99
N LEU A 135 -14.56 8.82 6.95
CA LEU A 135 -13.91 8.11 5.86
C LEU A 135 -14.53 8.44 4.49
N ALA A 136 -15.86 8.51 4.42
CA ALA A 136 -16.55 8.90 3.19
C ALA A 136 -16.20 10.34 2.77
N ALA A 137 -16.10 11.27 3.72
CA ALA A 137 -15.73 12.66 3.45
C ALA A 137 -14.28 12.79 2.96
N VAL A 138 -13.34 12.12 3.63
CA VAL A 138 -11.92 12.10 3.25
C VAL A 138 -11.73 11.50 1.85
N LEU A 139 -12.33 10.33 1.59
CA LEU A 139 -12.24 9.68 0.28
C LEU A 139 -12.82 10.54 -0.84
N ALA A 140 -13.91 11.28 -0.57
CA ALA A 140 -14.51 12.18 -1.55
C ALA A 140 -13.60 13.39 -1.88
N GLN A 141 -12.77 13.82 -0.92
CA GLN A 141 -11.91 14.99 -1.04
C GLN A 141 -10.45 14.67 -1.42
N GLN A 142 -10.07 13.39 -1.53
CA GLN A 142 -8.67 12.97 -1.65
C GLN A 142 -7.91 13.66 -2.80
N ALA A 143 -8.50 13.78 -4.00
CA ALA A 143 -7.83 14.43 -5.13
C ALA A 143 -7.57 15.91 -4.86
N ARG A 144 -8.58 16.62 -4.33
CA ARG A 144 -8.45 18.03 -3.94
C ARG A 144 -7.42 18.23 -2.82
N LEU A 145 -7.33 17.29 -1.89
CA LEU A 145 -6.32 17.31 -0.83
C LEU A 145 -4.91 17.14 -1.38
N LEU A 146 -4.71 16.20 -2.31
CA LEU A 146 -3.43 16.03 -2.99
C LEU A 146 -3.03 17.30 -3.74
N ASP A 147 -3.98 17.94 -4.45
CA ASP A 147 -3.74 19.19 -5.17
C ASP A 147 -3.32 20.33 -4.23
N LYS A 148 -4.04 20.52 -3.12
CA LYS A 148 -3.67 21.49 -2.07
C LYS A 148 -2.27 21.19 -1.50
N ALA A 149 -1.94 19.91 -1.33
CA ALA A 149 -0.66 19.47 -0.78
C ALA A 149 0.53 19.63 -1.74
N ARG A 150 0.32 19.89 -3.04
CA ARG A 150 1.42 20.05 -4.02
C ARG A 150 2.41 21.15 -3.62
N LEU A 151 1.93 22.23 -3.02
CA LEU A 151 2.79 23.30 -2.51
C LEU A 151 3.60 22.85 -1.28
N LEU A 152 2.99 22.06 -0.37
CA LEU A 152 3.69 21.47 0.77
C LEU A 152 4.78 20.50 0.31
N LEU A 153 4.48 19.67 -0.70
CA LEU A 153 5.45 18.78 -1.32
C LEU A 153 6.60 19.57 -1.98
N ALA A 154 6.30 20.71 -2.60
CA ALA A 154 7.31 21.57 -3.21
C ALA A 154 8.24 22.22 -2.17
N GLY A 155 7.70 22.61 -1.01
CA GLY A 155 8.45 23.22 0.09
C GLY A 155 9.25 22.23 0.95
N ASN A 156 8.94 20.93 0.88
CA ASN A 156 9.68 19.89 1.59
C ASN A 156 10.78 19.31 0.69
N THR A 157 12.05 19.47 1.09
CA THR A 157 13.21 19.04 0.29
C THR A 157 13.22 17.55 -0.05
N ALA A 158 12.70 16.68 0.82
CA ALA A 158 12.59 15.24 0.55
C ALA A 158 11.48 14.92 -0.46
N CYS A 159 10.46 15.77 -0.57
CA CYS A 159 9.34 15.62 -1.49
C CYS A 159 9.48 16.39 -2.80
N ALA A 160 10.28 17.47 -2.82
CA ALA A 160 10.25 18.46 -3.89
C ALA A 160 10.48 17.86 -5.28
N ARG A 161 11.37 16.88 -5.40
CA ARG A 161 11.66 16.16 -6.66
C ARG A 161 10.47 15.34 -7.19
N HIS A 162 9.58 14.92 -6.30
CA HIS A 162 8.45 14.02 -6.58
C HIS A 162 7.12 14.77 -6.70
N ARG A 163 7.11 16.08 -6.44
CA ARG A 163 5.90 16.89 -6.28
C ARG A 163 4.94 16.87 -7.47
N SER A 164 5.37 16.49 -8.67
CA SER A 164 4.53 16.42 -9.88
C SER A 164 4.20 15.00 -10.32
N LEU A 165 4.60 13.98 -9.55
CA LEU A 165 4.34 12.59 -9.90
C LEU A 165 2.83 12.26 -9.87
N PRO A 166 2.39 11.28 -10.69
CA PRO A 166 1.01 10.81 -10.74
C PRO A 166 0.70 9.92 -9.53
N PHE A 167 0.56 10.56 -8.39
CA PHE A 167 0.21 9.93 -7.13
C PHE A 167 -1.24 9.42 -7.13
N GLU A 168 -1.41 8.22 -6.59
CA GLU A 168 -2.73 7.64 -6.32
C GLU A 168 -2.87 7.29 -4.84
N LEU A 169 -4.06 7.49 -4.28
CA LEU A 169 -4.31 7.18 -2.88
C LEU A 169 -4.21 5.67 -2.65
N HIS A 170 -3.29 5.27 -1.77
CA HIS A 170 -3.03 3.88 -1.44
C HIS A 170 -3.58 3.50 -0.07
N ALA A 171 -3.42 4.36 0.93
CA ALA A 171 -3.88 4.11 2.29
C ALA A 171 -4.36 5.38 3.00
N ILE A 172 -5.18 5.19 4.02
CA ILE A 172 -5.58 6.21 4.99
C ILE A 172 -5.18 5.72 6.38
N ASP A 173 -4.58 6.62 7.15
CA ASP A 173 -4.19 6.45 8.53
C ASP A 173 -4.71 7.63 9.38
N VAL A 174 -4.55 7.52 10.69
CA VAL A 174 -4.90 8.56 11.66
C VAL A 174 -3.76 8.67 12.67
N GLY A 175 -3.35 9.90 13.00
CA GLY A 175 -2.32 10.08 14.01
C GLY A 175 -1.73 11.48 14.03
N ALA A 176 -0.62 11.61 14.74
CA ALA A 176 0.12 12.85 14.87
C ALA A 176 1.12 13.04 13.71
N SER A 177 1.24 14.28 13.22
CA SER A 177 2.31 14.67 12.28
C SER A 177 3.44 15.39 13.02
N GLY A 178 4.66 14.85 12.96
CA GLY A 178 5.84 15.48 13.56
C GLY A 178 5.72 15.65 15.08
N SER A 179 5.89 16.88 15.58
CA SER A 179 5.75 17.22 17.01
C SER A 179 4.32 17.63 17.42
N SER A 180 3.35 17.58 16.49
CA SER A 180 1.95 17.89 16.82
C SER A 180 1.37 16.83 17.75
N SER A 181 0.66 17.24 18.80
CA SER A 181 -0.18 16.34 19.59
C SER A 181 -1.59 16.17 19.00
N GLU A 182 -1.95 16.97 17.99
CA GLU A 182 -3.25 16.86 17.32
C GLU A 182 -3.30 15.66 16.38
N GLU A 183 -4.34 14.84 16.58
CA GLU A 183 -4.66 13.73 15.70
C GLU A 183 -5.24 14.25 14.38
N MET A 184 -4.61 13.86 13.28
CA MET A 184 -4.95 14.25 11.92
C MET A 184 -5.13 13.02 11.05
N VAL A 185 -5.87 13.19 9.95
CA VAL A 185 -5.98 12.15 8.93
C VAL A 185 -4.72 12.16 8.06
N ALA A 186 -4.08 11.01 7.90
CA ALA A 186 -2.96 10.84 6.97
C ALA A 186 -3.44 10.13 5.70
N LEU A 187 -3.25 10.76 4.54
CA LEU A 187 -3.49 10.18 3.24
C LEU A 187 -2.14 9.75 2.64
N VAL A 188 -1.94 8.45 2.49
CA VAL A 188 -0.72 7.87 1.92
C VAL A 188 -0.95 7.64 0.44
N TYR A 189 -0.24 8.41 -0.37
CA TYR A 189 -0.23 8.28 -1.82
C TYR A 189 1.00 7.53 -2.30
N ARG A 190 0.84 6.80 -3.41
CA ARG A 190 1.94 6.09 -4.07
C ARG A 190 2.03 6.46 -5.54
N SER A 191 3.25 6.57 -6.05
CA SER A 191 3.56 6.67 -7.48
C SER A 191 4.62 5.62 -7.83
N GLY A 192 4.28 4.68 -8.71
CA GLY A 192 5.17 3.55 -9.04
C GLY A 192 5.39 2.61 -7.84
N ARG A 193 6.58 1.98 -7.78
CA ARG A 193 6.91 0.98 -6.74
C ARG A 193 7.62 1.56 -5.52
N GLU A 194 8.28 2.71 -5.67
CA GLU A 194 9.26 3.17 -4.67
C GLU A 194 8.98 4.56 -4.12
N THR A 195 7.97 5.28 -4.62
CA THR A 195 7.72 6.64 -4.17
C THR A 195 6.39 6.74 -3.44
N GLU A 196 6.48 7.14 -2.17
CA GLU A 196 5.31 7.39 -1.33
C GLU A 196 5.31 8.83 -0.82
N ALA A 197 4.12 9.42 -0.75
CA ALA A 197 3.90 10.72 -0.14
C ALA A 197 2.76 10.61 0.88
N THR A 198 3.02 10.94 2.13
CA THR A 198 2.01 11.03 3.18
C THR A 198 1.61 12.48 3.36
N VAL A 199 0.34 12.78 3.11
CA VAL A 199 -0.26 14.10 3.34
C VAL A 199 -1.09 14.04 4.61
N TRP A 200 -0.72 14.84 5.60
CA TRP A 200 -1.49 15.03 6.83
C TRP A 200 -2.51 16.13 6.60
N ALA A 201 -3.77 15.85 6.92
CA ALA A 201 -4.89 16.74 6.72
C ALA A 201 -5.62 16.99 8.04
N ARG A 202 -5.88 18.26 8.30
CA ARG A 202 -6.67 18.72 9.45
C ARG A 202 -8.10 18.96 9.01
N ARG A 203 -9.05 18.63 9.88
CA ARG A 203 -10.45 18.96 9.65
C ARG A 203 -10.68 20.47 9.78
N SER A 204 -11.35 21.05 8.81
CA SER A 204 -11.68 22.47 8.71
C SER A 204 -13.17 22.62 8.38
N GLY A 205 -14.00 22.64 9.43
CA GLY A 205 -15.46 22.56 9.29
C GLY A 205 -15.92 21.23 8.67
N ALA A 206 -16.52 21.31 7.47
CA ALA A 206 -16.96 20.16 6.68
C ALA A 206 -15.88 19.65 5.69
N ASP A 207 -14.81 20.40 5.51
CA ASP A 207 -13.71 20.11 4.60
C ASP A 207 -12.46 19.63 5.35
N TYR A 208 -11.47 19.21 4.58
CA TYR A 208 -10.12 18.95 5.05
C TYR A 208 -9.12 19.88 4.35
N ASP A 209 -8.14 20.34 5.11
CA ASP A 209 -7.03 21.15 4.63
C ASP A 209 -5.71 20.41 4.83
N ALA A 210 -4.87 20.42 3.79
CA ALA A 210 -3.55 19.82 3.85
C ALA A 210 -2.67 20.65 4.79
N TRP A 211 -2.08 19.99 5.79
CA TRP A 211 -1.31 20.62 6.85
C TRP A 211 0.19 20.36 6.74
N ASN A 212 0.57 19.11 6.47
CA ASN A 212 1.97 18.70 6.34
C ASN A 212 2.11 17.58 5.31
N ALA A 213 3.31 17.40 4.78
CA ALA A 213 3.63 16.31 3.88
C ALA A 213 5.02 15.73 4.13
N SER A 214 5.16 14.42 3.97
CA SER A 214 6.43 13.70 4.00
C SER A 214 6.52 12.71 2.85
N CYS A 215 7.74 12.42 2.40
CA CYS A 215 7.96 11.47 1.30
C CYS A 215 9.04 10.47 1.66
N ARG A 216 8.91 9.27 1.11
CA ARG A 216 9.89 8.19 1.17
C ARG A 216 10.18 7.72 -0.25
#